data_AF-A0A2M7BLA1-F1
#
_entry.id   AF-A0A2M7BLA1-F1
#
_cell.length_a   1.000
_cell.length_b   1.000
_cell.length_c   1.000
_cell.angle_alpha   90.00
_cell.angle_beta   90.00
_cell.angle_gamma   90.00
#
_symmetry.space_group_name_H-M   'P 1'
#
loop_
_entity.id
_entity.type
_entity.pdbx_description
1 polymer ?
#
loop_
_entity_poly.entity_id
_entity_poly.type
_entity_poly.pdbx_seq_one_letter_code
_entity_poly.pdbx_strand_id
1 'polypeptide(L)'
;MGLNGEYSVAVKQNGVLTQTNHYLDEKLLKFNEKTGESSRRRRQRIEELLRNHAKPYSLDDFIAFSEDRNDGPDNSIRRTGSTPKKAVTLSVWIVYFPKNGHPQLYVRLANPKEEEKTSRLNLDDVFYDHKRGAWLSDFERTLLPPPL
;
A
#
# COMPACT_ATOMS: atom_id res chain seq x y z
N MET A 1 -4.90 -16.34 2.02
CA MET A 1 -5.12 -17.64 2.68
C MET A 1 -6.33 -17.50 3.58
N GLY A 2 -7.28 -18.43 3.51
CA GLY A 2 -8.42 -18.59 4.41
C GLY A 2 -8.10 -19.51 5.59
N LEU A 3 -9.12 -19.85 6.36
CA LEU A 3 -9.00 -20.78 7.48
C LEU A 3 -8.59 -22.18 6.95
N ASN A 4 -7.91 -22.97 7.78
CA ASN A 4 -7.51 -24.36 7.47
C ASN A 4 -6.57 -24.51 6.26
N GLY A 5 -5.81 -23.47 5.91
CA GLY A 5 -4.85 -23.52 4.81
C GLY A 5 -5.46 -23.40 3.41
N GLU A 6 -6.75 -23.08 3.30
CA GLU A 6 -7.36 -22.82 1.99
C GLU A 6 -6.74 -21.55 1.36
N TYR A 7 -6.47 -21.57 0.05
CA TYR A 7 -5.97 -20.40 -0.64
C TYR A 7 -6.46 -20.35 -2.09
N SER A 8 -6.44 -19.14 -2.65
CA SER A 8 -6.65 -18.90 -4.07
C SER A 8 -5.55 -17.96 -4.56
N VAL A 9 -5.13 -18.17 -5.81
CA VAL A 9 -4.10 -17.38 -6.48
C VAL A 9 -4.68 -16.86 -7.78
N ALA A 10 -4.58 -15.55 -7.99
CA ALA A 10 -4.90 -14.90 -9.25
C ALA A 10 -3.64 -14.29 -9.85
N VAL A 11 -3.37 -14.59 -11.11
CA VAL A 11 -2.27 -14.00 -11.89
C VAL A 11 -2.87 -13.24 -13.07
N LYS A 12 -2.35 -12.04 -13.33
CA LYS A 12 -2.84 -11.19 -14.42
C LYS A 12 -1.68 -10.61 -15.22
N GLN A 13 -1.76 -10.74 -16.54
CA GLN A 13 -0.87 -10.06 -17.49
C GLN A 13 -1.59 -8.83 -18.04
N ASN A 14 -0.88 -7.71 -18.19
CA ASN A 14 -1.40 -6.46 -18.75
C ASN A 14 -2.74 -6.00 -18.12
N GLY A 15 -2.87 -6.13 -16.80
CA GLY A 15 -4.09 -5.78 -16.10
C GLY A 15 -3.83 -5.37 -14.66
N VAL A 16 -4.91 -5.02 -13.97
CA VAL A 16 -4.87 -4.59 -12.57
C VAL A 16 -5.43 -5.66 -11.65
N LEU A 17 -4.82 -5.80 -10.48
CA LEU A 17 -5.32 -6.57 -9.35
C LEU A 17 -5.49 -5.60 -8.17
N THR A 18 -6.61 -5.73 -7.46
CA THR A 18 -6.92 -4.93 -6.28
C THR A 18 -7.41 -5.85 -5.17
N GLN A 19 -7.05 -5.53 -3.94
CA GLN A 19 -7.52 -6.25 -2.76
C GLN A 19 -7.60 -5.31 -1.56
N THR A 20 -8.54 -5.57 -0.65
CA THR A 20 -8.61 -4.91 0.65
C THR A 20 -8.65 -5.95 1.77
N ASN A 21 -9.62 -5.92 2.66
CA ASN A 21 -9.68 -6.74 3.87
C ASN A 21 -10.82 -7.79 3.82
N HIS A 22 -11.25 -8.20 2.62
CA HIS A 22 -12.22 -9.29 2.43
C HIS A 22 -11.83 -10.19 1.25
N TYR A 23 -12.25 -11.44 1.31
CA TYR A 23 -12.05 -12.40 0.23
C TYR A 23 -12.91 -12.04 -0.98
N LEU A 24 -12.38 -12.31 -2.17
CA LEU A 24 -13.02 -12.04 -3.46
C LEU A 24 -13.29 -13.31 -4.25
N ASP A 25 -12.46 -14.33 -4.06
CA ASP A 25 -12.62 -15.62 -4.70
C ASP A 25 -13.82 -16.34 -4.10
N GLU A 26 -14.70 -16.85 -4.96
CA GLU A 26 -15.95 -17.52 -4.58
C GLU A 26 -15.73 -18.62 -3.52
N LYS A 27 -14.63 -19.37 -3.63
CA LYS A 27 -14.31 -20.47 -2.69
C LYS A 27 -14.04 -19.96 -1.28
N LEU A 28 -13.55 -18.73 -1.16
CA LEU A 28 -13.14 -18.11 0.09
C LEU A 28 -14.19 -17.14 0.65
N LEU A 29 -15.26 -16.82 -0.11
CA LEU A 29 -16.31 -15.91 0.35
C LEU A 29 -16.96 -16.36 1.65
N LYS A 30 -17.04 -17.68 1.89
CA LYS A 30 -17.52 -18.26 3.15
C LYS A 30 -16.78 -17.79 4.39
N PHE A 31 -15.53 -17.31 4.24
CA PHE A 31 -14.71 -16.78 5.34
C PHE A 31 -14.89 -15.27 5.56
N ASN A 32 -15.74 -14.59 4.78
CA ASN A 32 -16.10 -13.20 5.02
C ASN A 32 -17.17 -13.11 6.12
N GLU A 33 -16.80 -13.33 7.39
CA GLU A 33 -17.77 -13.29 8.51
C GLU A 33 -18.46 -11.92 8.64
N LYS A 34 -17.70 -10.83 8.51
CA LYS A 34 -18.21 -9.45 8.48
C LYS A 34 -17.39 -8.62 7.51
N THR A 35 -17.90 -8.41 6.30
CA THR A 35 -17.28 -7.49 5.35
C THR A 35 -17.51 -6.05 5.83
N GLY A 36 -16.48 -5.45 6.45
CA GLY A 36 -16.54 -4.06 6.92
C GLY A 36 -16.79 -3.08 5.77
N GLU A 37 -17.63 -2.07 6.01
CA GLU A 37 -17.98 -1.03 5.01
C GLU A 37 -16.75 -0.37 4.39
N SER A 38 -15.79 0.07 5.21
CA SER A 38 -14.53 0.67 4.75
C SER A 38 -13.78 -0.22 3.75
N SER A 39 -13.82 -1.54 3.92
CA SER A 39 -13.16 -2.47 3.00
C SER A 39 -13.82 -2.47 1.62
N ARG A 40 -15.15 -2.40 1.55
CA ARG A 40 -15.90 -2.34 0.29
C ARG A 40 -15.71 -0.99 -0.39
N ARG A 41 -15.86 0.11 0.37
CA ARG A 41 -15.70 1.49 -0.13
C ARG A 41 -14.31 1.71 -0.73
N ARG A 42 -13.25 1.38 -0.01
CA ARG A 42 -11.88 1.51 -0.51
C ARG A 42 -11.61 0.67 -1.75
N ARG A 43 -12.17 -0.55 -1.80
CA ARG A 43 -12.04 -1.41 -2.98
C ARG A 43 -12.70 -0.78 -4.20
N GLN A 44 -13.96 -0.36 -4.06
CA GLN A 44 -14.69 0.32 -5.12
C GLN A 44 -13.93 1.57 -5.59
N ARG A 45 -13.40 2.36 -4.64
CA ARG A 45 -12.67 3.58 -4.94
C ARG A 45 -11.38 3.33 -5.72
N ILE A 46 -10.54 2.37 -5.29
CA ILE A 46 -9.31 2.08 -6.04
C ILE A 46 -9.60 1.46 -7.42
N GLU A 47 -10.65 0.65 -7.54
CA GLU A 47 -11.10 0.14 -8.84
C GLU A 47 -11.57 1.26 -9.77
N GLU A 48 -12.26 2.28 -9.25
CA GLU A 48 -12.68 3.47 -9.99
C GLU A 48 -11.47 4.28 -10.46
N LEU A 49 -10.54 4.61 -9.55
CA LEU A 49 -9.31 5.35 -9.86
C LEU A 49 -8.51 4.64 -10.95
N LEU A 50 -8.31 3.32 -10.83
CA LEU A 50 -7.60 2.53 -11.83
C LEU A 50 -8.34 2.49 -13.17
N ARG A 51 -9.66 2.38 -13.17
CA ARG A 51 -10.46 2.30 -14.41
C ARG A 51 -10.47 3.62 -15.18
N ASN A 52 -10.54 4.73 -14.46
CA ASN A 52 -10.75 6.05 -15.04
C ASN A 52 -9.45 6.80 -15.34
N HIS A 53 -8.29 6.23 -14.99
CA HIS A 53 -6.99 6.83 -15.26
C HIS A 53 -6.38 6.31 -16.56
N ALA A 54 -5.62 7.18 -17.23
CA ALA A 54 -4.90 6.83 -18.44
C ALA A 54 -3.79 5.81 -18.15
N LYS A 55 -3.56 4.89 -19.09
CA LYS A 55 -2.48 3.89 -19.03
C LYS A 55 -1.35 4.27 -19.99
N PRO A 56 -0.08 3.89 -19.73
CA PRO A 56 0.40 3.14 -18.58
C PRO A 56 0.42 3.96 -17.29
N TYR A 57 0.26 3.31 -16.13
CA TYR A 57 0.39 3.97 -14.83
C TYR A 57 1.85 4.27 -14.52
N SER A 58 2.10 5.43 -13.93
CA SER A 58 3.37 5.88 -13.40
C SER A 58 3.45 5.71 -11.87
N LEU A 59 4.64 5.88 -11.29
CA LEU A 59 4.80 5.93 -9.83
C LEU A 59 3.95 7.05 -9.23
N ASP A 60 3.95 8.24 -9.84
CA ASP A 60 3.26 9.41 -9.30
C ASP A 60 1.73 9.24 -9.31
N ASP A 61 1.19 8.44 -10.26
CA ASP A 61 -0.23 8.08 -10.25
C ASP A 61 -0.61 7.28 -9.00
N PHE A 62 0.23 6.29 -8.63
CA PHE A 62 -0.01 5.50 -7.42
C PHE A 62 0.23 6.32 -6.14
N ILE A 63 1.15 7.28 -6.16
CA ILE A 63 1.30 8.24 -5.06
C ILE A 63 -0.02 9.02 -4.93
N ALA A 64 -0.55 9.58 -6.01
CA ALA A 64 -1.81 10.31 -5.99
C ALA A 64 -2.99 9.45 -5.51
N PHE A 65 -3.09 8.19 -5.96
CA PHE A 65 -4.13 7.27 -5.48
C PHE A 65 -4.00 6.97 -3.99
N SER A 66 -2.77 6.87 -3.47
CA SER A 66 -2.51 6.62 -2.04
C SER A 66 -2.93 7.78 -1.14
N GLU A 67 -3.04 8.98 -1.72
CA GLU A 67 -3.44 10.21 -1.04
C GLU A 67 -4.95 10.49 -1.13
N ASP A 68 -5.71 9.62 -1.82
CA ASP A 68 -7.15 9.79 -2.00
C ASP A 68 -7.91 9.79 -0.66
N ARG A 69 -8.64 10.89 -0.42
CA ARG A 69 -9.45 11.14 0.78
C ARG A 69 -10.95 11.03 0.52
N ASN A 70 -11.37 10.44 -0.60
CA ASN A 70 -12.79 10.24 -0.91
C ASN A 70 -13.46 9.35 0.16
N ASP A 71 -14.77 9.46 0.36
CA ASP A 71 -15.51 8.71 1.39
C ASP A 71 -15.11 9.06 2.86
N GLY A 72 -14.41 10.17 3.06
CA GLY A 72 -14.16 10.74 4.39
C GLY A 72 -13.15 9.96 5.22
N PRO A 73 -13.01 10.26 6.53
CA PRO A 73 -11.85 9.89 7.33
C PRO A 73 -11.70 8.38 7.59
N ASP A 74 -12.78 7.61 7.53
CA ASP A 74 -12.78 6.18 7.90
C ASP A 74 -12.79 5.23 6.69
N ASN A 75 -13.29 5.70 5.54
CA ASN A 75 -13.57 4.87 4.36
C ASN A 75 -12.73 5.25 3.14
N SER A 76 -11.93 6.32 3.22
CA SER A 76 -10.95 6.69 2.20
C SER A 76 -9.78 5.72 2.09
N ILE A 77 -8.99 5.83 1.01
CA ILE A 77 -7.71 5.12 0.90
C ILE A 77 -6.71 5.71 1.91
N ARG A 78 -6.57 7.03 1.97
CA ARG A 78 -5.84 7.74 3.03
C ARG A 78 -6.75 7.99 4.23
N ARG A 79 -6.91 6.97 5.07
CA ARG A 79 -7.71 7.08 6.30
C ARG A 79 -7.05 8.00 7.30
N THR A 80 -7.82 8.95 7.82
CA THR A 80 -7.40 9.87 8.90
C THR A 80 -8.08 9.57 10.23
N GLY A 81 -9.11 8.71 10.23
CA GLY A 81 -9.85 8.31 11.43
C GLY A 81 -10.77 9.42 11.95
N SER A 82 -12.07 9.13 12.06
CA SER A 82 -13.05 10.10 12.59
C SER A 82 -12.95 10.28 14.11
N THR A 83 -12.33 9.34 14.81
CA THR A 83 -12.12 9.36 16.27
C THR A 83 -10.78 8.73 16.64
N PRO A 84 -10.26 8.93 17.86
CA PRO A 84 -8.99 8.33 18.29
C PRO A 84 -8.93 6.80 18.25
N LYS A 85 -10.09 6.11 18.21
CA LYS A 85 -10.18 4.65 18.13
C LYS A 85 -10.28 4.11 16.70
N LYS A 86 -10.44 4.99 15.70
CA LYS A 86 -10.59 4.59 14.30
C LYS A 86 -9.23 4.38 13.65
N ALA A 87 -9.22 3.50 12.67
CA ALA A 87 -7.99 3.17 11.96
C ALA A 87 -7.53 4.33 11.08
N VAL A 88 -6.21 4.54 11.04
CA VAL A 88 -5.54 5.54 10.23
C VAL A 88 -4.55 4.86 9.27
N THR A 89 -4.24 5.50 8.14
CA THR A 89 -3.20 5.01 7.22
C THR A 89 -1.85 5.51 7.70
N LEU A 90 -1.10 4.63 8.37
CA LEU A 90 0.23 4.94 8.93
C LEU A 90 1.35 4.87 7.90
N SER A 91 1.15 4.14 6.81
CA SER A 91 2.19 4.00 5.80
C SER A 91 1.64 3.83 4.39
N VAL A 92 2.46 4.25 3.43
CA VAL A 92 2.28 3.96 2.00
C VAL A 92 3.58 3.33 1.51
N TRP A 93 3.43 2.26 0.73
CA TRP A 93 4.52 1.53 0.10
C TRP A 93 4.16 1.35 -1.36
N ILE A 94 4.96 1.92 -2.25
CA ILE A 94 4.77 1.78 -3.69
C ILE A 94 6.10 1.35 -4.30
N VAL A 95 6.09 0.16 -4.89
CA VAL A 95 7.22 -0.37 -5.65
C VAL A 95 6.87 -0.27 -7.12
N TYR A 96 7.70 0.43 -7.87
CA TYR A 96 7.48 0.67 -9.29
C TYR A 96 8.60 0.06 -10.12
N PHE A 97 8.23 -0.80 -11.06
CA PHE A 97 9.12 -1.45 -12.01
C PHE A 97 8.86 -0.86 -13.41
N PRO A 98 9.59 0.18 -13.82
CA PRO A 98 9.42 0.74 -15.15
C PRO A 98 9.90 -0.25 -16.21
N LYS A 99 9.34 -0.18 -17.42
CA LYS A 99 9.80 -1.00 -18.57
C LYS A 99 11.28 -0.78 -18.87
N ASN A 100 11.76 0.45 -18.70
CA ASN A 100 13.15 0.85 -18.87
C ASN A 100 13.60 1.63 -17.63
N GLY A 101 14.83 1.41 -17.17
CA GLY A 101 15.38 2.07 -15.98
C GLY A 101 15.29 1.22 -14.72
N HIS A 102 15.67 1.82 -13.59
CA HIS A 102 15.80 1.11 -12.31
C HIS A 102 14.47 1.04 -11.55
N PRO A 103 14.20 -0.06 -10.81
CA PRO A 103 13.07 -0.13 -9.90
C PRO A 103 13.14 0.97 -8.84
N GLN A 104 12.00 1.55 -8.50
CA GLN A 104 11.88 2.62 -7.52
C GLN A 104 10.99 2.19 -6.35
N LEU A 105 11.34 2.66 -5.16
CA LEU A 105 10.53 2.53 -3.96
C LEU A 105 10.14 3.90 -3.45
N TYR A 106 8.84 4.12 -3.26
CA TYR A 106 8.31 5.23 -2.49
C TYR A 106 7.76 4.71 -1.16
N VAL A 107 8.20 5.29 -0.06
CA VAL A 107 7.69 5.04 1.29
C VAL A 107 7.27 6.36 1.92
N ARG A 108 6.07 6.37 2.48
CA ARG A 108 5.60 7.42 3.39
C ARG A 108 5.26 6.79 4.73
N LEU A 109 5.77 7.36 5.82
CA LEU A 109 5.45 6.97 7.19
C LEU A 109 4.82 8.16 7.93
N ALA A 110 3.65 7.94 8.51
CA ALA A 110 2.87 8.90 9.26
C ALA A 110 2.63 8.36 10.68
N ASN A 111 3.73 8.13 11.41
CA ASN A 111 3.68 7.65 12.78
C ASN A 111 2.97 8.67 13.68
N PRO A 112 2.11 8.25 14.62
CA PRO A 112 1.43 9.18 15.51
C PRO A 112 2.45 9.96 16.35
N LYS A 113 2.27 11.29 16.47
CA LYS A 113 3.13 12.21 17.22
C LYS A 113 4.52 12.46 16.63
N GLU A 114 4.81 11.93 15.44
CA GLU A 114 6.01 12.24 14.68
C GLU A 114 5.63 13.05 13.44
N GLU A 115 6.60 13.79 12.90
CA GLU A 115 6.43 14.38 11.56
C GLU A 115 6.36 13.28 10.51
N GLU A 116 5.54 13.50 9.48
CA GLU A 116 5.43 12.57 8.36
C GLU A 116 6.76 12.53 7.59
N LYS A 117 7.27 11.32 7.37
CA LYS A 117 8.52 11.09 6.65
C LYS A 117 8.23 10.47 5.29
N THR A 118 8.88 10.97 4.26
CA THR A 118 8.76 10.43 2.90
C THR A 118 10.15 10.17 2.32
N SER A 119 10.30 9.02 1.67
CA SER A 119 11.53 8.63 0.98
C SER A 119 11.20 8.07 -0.40
N ARG A 120 11.98 8.49 -1.40
CA ARG A 120 11.97 7.93 -2.75
C ARG A 120 13.37 7.41 -3.06
N LEU A 121 13.48 6.11 -3.30
CA LEU A 121 14.75 5.41 -3.44
C LEU A 121 14.80 4.72 -4.80
N ASN A 122 15.95 4.75 -5.46
CA ASN A 122 16.25 3.79 -6.52
C ASN A 122 16.73 2.50 -5.84
N LEU A 123 16.14 1.37 -6.20
CA LEU A 123 16.45 0.11 -5.53
C LEU A 123 17.84 -0.41 -5.89
N ASP A 124 18.39 0.00 -7.03
CA ASP A 124 19.74 -0.37 -7.43
C ASP A 124 20.79 0.23 -6.49
N ASP A 125 20.61 1.49 -6.10
CA ASP A 125 21.46 2.20 -5.14
C ASP A 125 21.43 1.52 -3.76
N VAL A 126 20.28 0.96 -3.36
CA VAL A 126 20.05 0.38 -2.03
C VAL A 126 20.51 -1.08 -1.94
N PHE A 127 20.25 -1.88 -2.97
CA PHE A 127 20.44 -3.33 -2.91
C PHE A 127 21.73 -3.83 -3.58
N TYR A 128 22.30 -3.06 -4.50
CA TYR A 128 23.41 -3.55 -5.34
C TYR A 128 24.76 -2.87 -5.09
N ASP A 129 24.84 -1.86 -4.21
CA ASP A 129 26.13 -1.39 -3.71
C ASP A 129 26.75 -2.43 -2.74
N HIS A 130 27.97 -2.87 -3.04
CA HIS A 130 28.62 -4.09 -2.54
C HIS A 130 29.04 -4.08 -1.06
N LYS A 131 28.54 -3.14 -0.24
CA LYS A 131 28.73 -3.15 1.21
C LYS A 131 27.51 -3.75 1.90
N ARG A 132 27.43 -5.08 1.91
CA ARG A 132 26.51 -5.83 2.78
C ARG A 132 26.68 -5.36 4.23
N GLY A 133 25.71 -4.59 4.74
CA GLY A 133 25.62 -4.27 6.18
C GLY A 133 25.41 -2.81 6.55
N ALA A 134 25.60 -1.83 5.65
CA ALA A 134 25.46 -0.41 6.01
C ALA A 134 24.00 0.11 5.92
N TRP A 135 23.15 -0.54 5.13
CA TRP A 135 21.81 -0.05 4.82
C TRP A 135 20.77 -0.30 5.92
N LEU A 136 20.95 -1.33 6.76
CA LEU A 136 20.10 -1.54 7.93
C LEU A 136 20.26 -0.38 8.92
N SER A 137 21.48 0.10 9.16
CA SER A 137 21.70 1.22 10.08
C SER A 137 21.13 2.55 9.60
N ASP A 138 21.07 2.81 8.29
CA ASP A 138 20.51 4.06 7.77
C ASP A 138 18.99 3.98 7.58
N PHE A 139 18.44 2.82 7.22
CA PHE A 139 16.99 2.56 7.19
C PHE A 139 16.38 2.59 8.60
N GLU A 140 17.04 1.99 9.59
CA GLU A 140 16.63 2.05 11.00
C GLU A 140 16.73 3.48 11.56
N ARG A 141 17.77 4.26 11.20
CA ARG A 141 17.93 5.66 11.66
C ARG A 141 16.93 6.64 11.04
N THR A 142 16.52 6.43 9.79
CA THR A 142 15.61 7.37 9.11
C THR A 142 14.15 7.07 9.37
N LEU A 143 13.75 5.80 9.51
CA LEU A 143 12.34 5.39 9.46
C LEU A 143 11.80 4.67 10.70
N LEU A 144 12.64 4.22 11.64
CA LEU A 144 12.17 3.63 12.90
C LEU A 144 12.44 4.59 14.07
N PRO A 145 11.51 4.71 15.04
CA PRO A 145 11.83 5.38 16.30
C PRO A 145 12.94 4.60 17.02
N PRO A 146 13.82 5.29 17.77
CA PRO A 146 14.87 4.61 18.53
C PRO A 146 14.26 3.62 19.53
N PRO A 147 14.95 2.49 19.81
CA PRO A 147 14.46 1.51 20.78
C PRO A 147 14.33 2.15 22.17
N LEU A 148 13.27 1.73 22.89
CA LEU A 148 12.93 2.15 24.26
C LEU A 148 14.03 1.79 25.28
#